data_AF-A0A8K1D402-F1
#
_entry.id   AF-A0A8K1D402-F1
#
_cell.length_a   1.000
_cell.length_b   1.000
_cell.length_c   1.000
_cell.angle_alpha   90.00
_cell.angle_beta   90.00
_cell.angle_gamma   90.00
#
_symmetry.space_group_name_H-M   'P 1'
#
loop_
_entity.id
_entity.type
_entity.pdbx_description
1 polymer ?
#
loop_
_entity_poly.entity_id
_entity_poly.type
_entity_poly.pdbx_seq_one_letter_code
_entity_poly.pdbx_strand_id
1 'polypeptide(L)'
;MSSEGSLGSTRSEVKQTLKSTAEALQARFKNTIEFAKKIRERGKEYREAAEYLILKGFWLDTRLIAPLTGVSMDYLTPLDARIMSYKEFMQEWVGAQFMRILQDLGIGRPWYWDWWELELDHWHHDFIIGLYTWRRTLNIGFRGPTPDERKWLNQKYPHWEKFFGRVWDLYIYKILNGESPLPVTAVHLCNICQVPIQAPTNSKYLRIYVSEYKGKIYTFDSPICKWIFEQEPERYANRRTYTQRVLEGMIQFTPEAYKDPKRLLQEVIWNMGYTEYGEAGLDPTDNAYALLYKEKDPDFNNRIKKYLE
;
A
#
# COMPACT_ATOMS: atom_id res chain seq x y z
N MET A 1 -17.16 -24.47 -9.06
CA MET A 1 -16.27 -24.75 -7.90
C MET A 1 -15.00 -25.32 -8.48
N SER A 2 -13.92 -24.54 -8.53
CA SER A 2 -12.62 -25.00 -9.04
C SER A 2 -12.09 -26.09 -8.11
N SER A 3 -11.66 -27.22 -8.65
CA SER A 3 -10.93 -28.26 -7.92
C SER A 3 -9.76 -27.62 -7.16
N GLU A 4 -9.77 -27.70 -5.84
CA GLU A 4 -8.69 -27.24 -4.97
C GLU A 4 -7.41 -27.99 -5.33
N GLY A 5 -6.53 -27.33 -6.10
CA GLY A 5 -5.21 -27.86 -6.41
C GLY A 5 -4.35 -27.77 -5.15
N SER A 6 -4.15 -28.89 -4.47
CA SER A 6 -3.17 -29.00 -3.38
C SER A 6 -1.81 -28.49 -3.87
N LEU A 7 -1.15 -27.65 -3.06
CA LEU A 7 0.22 -27.19 -3.36
C LEU A 7 1.25 -28.32 -3.22
N GLY A 8 0.88 -29.44 -2.57
CA GLY A 8 1.78 -30.51 -2.18
C GLY A 8 1.92 -30.61 -0.66
N SER A 9 2.48 -31.72 -0.21
CA SER A 9 2.67 -32.07 1.21
C SER A 9 4.11 -31.84 1.68
N THR A 10 5.07 -31.78 0.76
CA THR A 10 6.49 -31.53 1.06
C THR A 10 6.95 -30.18 0.54
N ARG A 11 8.01 -29.61 1.14
CA ARG A 11 8.62 -28.34 0.68
C ARG A 11 9.02 -28.40 -0.80
N SER A 12 9.48 -29.56 -1.29
CA SER A 12 9.86 -29.75 -2.69
C SER A 12 8.66 -29.74 -3.61
N GLU A 13 7.59 -30.45 -3.25
CA GLU A 13 6.33 -30.45 -4.00
C GLU A 13 5.73 -29.05 -4.07
N VAL A 14 5.65 -28.34 -2.94
CA VAL A 14 5.18 -26.95 -2.88
C VAL A 14 6.00 -26.05 -3.80
N LYS A 15 7.33 -26.14 -3.75
CA LYS A 15 8.20 -25.34 -4.61
C LYS A 15 7.97 -25.64 -6.10
N GLN A 16 7.81 -26.91 -6.45
CA GLN A 16 7.60 -27.33 -7.83
C GLN A 16 6.23 -26.89 -8.34
N THR A 17 5.17 -27.07 -7.55
CA THR A 17 3.81 -26.63 -7.90
C THR A 17 3.77 -25.12 -8.11
N LEU A 18 4.33 -24.35 -7.17
CA LEU A 18 4.40 -22.88 -7.29
C LEU A 18 5.17 -22.46 -8.55
N LYS A 19 6.28 -23.13 -8.89
CA LYS A 19 7.05 -22.88 -10.11
C LYS A 19 6.21 -23.13 -11.36
N SER A 20 5.56 -24.30 -11.46
CA SER A 20 4.72 -24.64 -12.61
C SER A 20 3.54 -23.69 -12.76
N THR A 21 2.89 -23.29 -11.66
CA THR A 21 1.81 -22.28 -11.67
C THR A 21 2.33 -20.93 -12.16
N ALA A 22 3.49 -20.49 -11.69
CA ALA A 22 4.09 -19.23 -12.13
C ALA A 22 4.42 -19.24 -13.64
N GLU A 23 5.00 -20.33 -14.15
CA GLU A 23 5.29 -20.50 -15.59
C GLU A 23 4.01 -20.46 -16.45
N ALA A 24 2.94 -21.12 -15.99
CA ALA A 24 1.65 -21.11 -16.69
C ALA A 24 1.00 -19.72 -16.72
N LEU A 25 1.06 -18.97 -15.61
CA LEU A 25 0.62 -17.57 -15.54
C LEU A 25 1.43 -16.68 -16.49
N GLN A 26 2.75 -16.87 -16.54
CA GLN A 26 3.63 -16.13 -17.43
C GLN A 26 3.33 -16.41 -18.91
N ALA A 27 2.97 -17.65 -19.27
CA ALA A 27 2.56 -17.99 -20.63
C ALA A 27 1.27 -17.26 -21.06
N ARG A 28 0.29 -17.15 -20.16
CA ARG A 28 -0.95 -16.39 -20.43
C ARG A 28 -0.65 -14.90 -20.64
N PHE A 29 0.24 -14.34 -19.82
CA PHE A 29 0.65 -12.93 -19.96
C PHE A 29 1.35 -12.65 -21.30
N LYS A 30 2.20 -13.56 -21.79
CA LYS A 30 2.81 -13.45 -23.13
C LYS A 30 1.76 -13.35 -24.24
N ASN A 31 0.68 -14.12 -24.16
CA ASN A 31 -0.41 -14.03 -25.15
C ASN A 31 -1.08 -12.65 -25.16
N THR A 32 -1.24 -12.02 -23.99
CA THR A 32 -1.75 -10.65 -23.88
C THR A 32 -0.82 -9.64 -24.54
N ILE A 33 0.50 -9.77 -24.35
CA ILE A 33 1.50 -8.90 -25.01
C ILE A 33 1.43 -9.05 -26.53
N GLU A 34 1.35 -10.28 -27.04
CA GLU A 34 1.25 -10.51 -28.50
C GLU A 34 -0.04 -9.94 -29.10
N PHE A 35 -1.16 -10.02 -28.37
CA PHE A 35 -2.38 -9.34 -28.77
C PHE A 35 -2.20 -7.81 -28.77
N ALA A 36 -1.56 -7.24 -27.74
CA ALA A 36 -1.28 -5.82 -27.63
C ALA A 36 -0.40 -5.32 -28.80
N LYS A 37 0.60 -6.09 -29.23
CA LYS A 37 1.41 -5.79 -30.43
C LYS A 37 0.54 -5.69 -31.68
N LYS A 38 -0.31 -6.69 -31.93
CA LYS A 38 -1.19 -6.75 -33.11
C LYS A 38 -2.19 -5.60 -33.19
N ILE A 39 -2.75 -5.15 -32.07
CA ILE A 39 -3.69 -4.03 -32.09
C ILE A 39 -3.00 -2.70 -32.38
N ARG A 40 -1.73 -2.52 -31.96
CA ARG A 40 -0.97 -1.28 -32.19
C ARG A 40 -0.70 -1.01 -33.67
N GLU A 41 -0.67 -2.04 -34.50
CA GLU A 41 -0.48 -1.93 -35.95
C GLU A 41 -1.71 -1.40 -36.69
N ARG A 42 -2.88 -1.33 -36.02
CA ARG A 42 -4.15 -0.92 -36.63
C ARG A 42 -4.30 0.58 -36.85
N GLY A 43 -3.33 1.39 -36.39
CA GLY A 43 -3.31 2.84 -36.57
C GLY A 43 -2.97 3.59 -35.28
N LYS A 44 -2.86 4.92 -35.41
CA LYS A 44 -2.44 5.82 -34.33
C LYS A 44 -3.30 5.69 -33.07
N GLU A 45 -4.62 5.68 -33.23
CA GLU A 45 -5.57 5.63 -32.10
C GLU A 45 -5.42 4.34 -31.28
N TYR A 46 -5.31 3.19 -31.96
CA TYR A 46 -5.08 1.91 -31.29
C TYR A 46 -3.71 1.84 -30.61
N ARG A 47 -2.70 2.50 -31.19
CA ARG A 47 -1.38 2.62 -30.58
C ARG A 47 -1.42 3.43 -29.29
N GLU A 48 -2.04 4.61 -29.32
CA GLU A 48 -2.19 5.48 -28.14
C GLU A 48 -3.01 4.78 -27.04
N ALA A 49 -4.11 4.11 -27.39
CA ALA A 49 -4.91 3.35 -26.45
C ALA A 49 -4.13 2.19 -25.81
N ALA A 50 -3.35 1.44 -26.60
CA ALA A 50 -2.52 0.35 -26.08
C ALA A 50 -1.42 0.86 -25.15
N GLU A 51 -0.75 1.96 -25.50
CA GLU A 51 0.27 2.60 -24.67
C GLU A 51 -0.35 3.09 -23.36
N TYR A 52 -1.51 3.76 -23.42
CA TYR A 52 -2.27 4.15 -22.22
C TYR A 52 -2.57 2.95 -21.31
N LEU A 53 -3.05 1.83 -21.85
CA LEU A 53 -3.40 0.65 -21.06
C LEU A 53 -2.16 0.02 -20.39
N ILE A 54 -1.02 -0.03 -21.07
CA ILE A 54 0.25 -0.53 -20.51
C ILE A 54 0.69 0.36 -19.35
N LEU A 55 0.71 1.68 -19.57
CA LEU A 55 1.14 2.65 -18.56
C LEU A 55 0.18 2.69 -17.36
N LYS A 56 -1.13 2.65 -17.60
CA LYS A 56 -2.12 2.54 -16.52
C LYS A 56 -1.93 1.24 -15.72
N GLY A 57 -1.76 0.12 -16.41
CA GLY A 57 -1.60 -1.20 -15.80
C GLY A 57 -0.43 -1.21 -14.82
N PHE A 58 0.74 -0.78 -15.28
CA PHE A 58 1.93 -0.67 -14.43
C PHE A 58 1.67 0.15 -13.17
N TRP A 59 1.06 1.35 -13.31
CA TRP A 59 0.79 2.19 -12.15
C TRP A 59 -0.18 1.53 -11.15
N LEU A 60 -1.29 0.96 -11.61
CA LEU A 60 -2.25 0.29 -10.74
C LEU A 60 -1.63 -0.93 -10.05
N ASP A 61 -0.78 -1.68 -10.75
CA ASP A 61 -0.05 -2.81 -10.19
C ASP A 61 0.93 -2.37 -9.11
N THR A 62 1.64 -1.25 -9.30
CA THR A 62 2.53 -0.70 -8.26
C THR A 62 1.77 -0.32 -6.99
N ARG A 63 0.54 0.20 -7.12
CA ARG A 63 -0.34 0.51 -5.97
C ARG A 63 -0.87 -0.73 -5.25
N LEU A 64 -0.96 -1.86 -5.93
CA LEU A 64 -1.32 -3.15 -5.33
C LEU A 64 -0.12 -3.84 -4.67
N ILE A 65 1.05 -3.78 -5.30
CA ILE A 65 2.27 -4.47 -4.86
C ILE A 65 2.92 -3.75 -3.68
N ALA A 66 2.99 -2.42 -3.68
CA ALA A 66 3.60 -1.64 -2.61
C ALA A 66 3.05 -1.96 -1.19
N PRO A 67 1.73 -2.02 -0.95
CA PRO A 67 1.19 -2.26 0.39
C PRO A 67 1.40 -3.70 0.89
N LEU A 68 1.46 -4.67 -0.02
CA LEU A 68 1.60 -6.09 0.33
C LEU A 68 3.07 -6.50 0.35
N THR A 69 3.78 -6.25 -0.74
CA THR A 69 5.17 -6.67 -0.94
C THR A 69 6.12 -5.71 -0.25
N GLY A 70 5.95 -4.39 -0.42
CA GLY A 70 6.87 -3.42 0.19
C GLY A 70 6.89 -3.47 1.70
N VAL A 71 5.70 -3.55 2.31
CA VAL A 71 5.56 -3.72 3.76
C VAL A 71 6.12 -5.07 4.21
N SER A 72 5.87 -6.14 3.47
CA SER A 72 6.40 -7.46 3.83
C SER A 72 7.92 -7.51 3.80
N MET A 73 8.55 -6.95 2.76
CA MET A 73 10.01 -6.96 2.60
C MET A 73 10.71 -6.11 3.66
N ASP A 74 10.21 -4.90 3.92
CA ASP A 74 10.94 -3.92 4.73
C ASP A 74 10.55 -3.90 6.21
N TYR A 75 9.43 -4.53 6.58
CA TYR A 75 8.92 -4.51 7.96
C TYR A 75 8.60 -5.88 8.53
N LEU A 76 7.89 -6.73 7.78
CA LEU A 76 7.40 -8.00 8.33
C LEU A 76 8.46 -9.11 8.27
N THR A 77 9.31 -9.10 7.24
CA THR A 77 10.42 -10.04 7.11
C THR A 77 11.44 -9.79 8.23
N PRO A 78 11.83 -10.81 9.02
CA PRO A 78 12.87 -10.69 10.04
C PRO A 78 14.14 -10.07 9.48
N LEU A 79 14.79 -9.22 10.27
CA LEU A 79 15.93 -8.40 9.81
C LEU A 79 17.07 -9.25 9.20
N ASP A 80 17.37 -10.40 9.79
CA ASP A 80 18.39 -11.35 9.35
C ASP A 80 18.01 -12.12 8.07
N ALA A 81 16.73 -12.12 7.70
CA ALA A 81 16.21 -12.71 6.47
C ALA A 81 16.01 -11.69 5.33
N ARG A 82 16.29 -10.40 5.56
CA ARG A 82 16.17 -9.36 4.51
C ARG A 82 17.36 -9.41 3.56
N ILE A 83 17.13 -9.91 2.35
CA ILE A 83 18.16 -10.00 1.30
C ILE A 83 18.38 -8.64 0.63
N MET A 84 17.31 -7.87 0.41
CA MET A 84 17.33 -6.54 -0.21
C MET A 84 16.13 -5.73 0.27
N SER A 85 16.12 -4.41 0.06
CA SER A 85 14.96 -3.57 0.33
C SER A 85 13.91 -3.68 -0.78
N TYR A 86 12.69 -3.26 -0.46
CA TYR A 86 11.61 -3.12 -1.45
C TYR A 86 12.01 -2.23 -2.63
N LYS A 87 12.67 -1.09 -2.37
CA LYS A 87 13.15 -0.20 -3.44
C LYS A 87 14.19 -0.88 -4.34
N GLU A 88 15.17 -1.58 -3.77
CA GLU A 88 16.17 -2.34 -4.54
C GLU A 88 15.46 -3.36 -5.44
N PHE A 89 14.51 -4.11 -4.87
CA PHE A 89 13.70 -5.06 -5.62
C PHE A 89 12.90 -4.41 -6.77
N MET A 90 12.18 -3.33 -6.47
CA MET A 90 11.35 -2.64 -7.47
C MET A 90 12.19 -2.01 -8.57
N GLN A 91 13.38 -1.49 -8.28
CA GLN A 91 14.24 -0.91 -9.31
C GLN A 91 14.86 -2.00 -10.21
N GLU A 92 15.42 -3.06 -9.62
CA GLU A 92 16.15 -4.09 -10.34
C GLU A 92 15.22 -5.06 -11.08
N TRP A 93 14.20 -5.57 -10.41
CA TRP A 93 13.40 -6.70 -10.90
C TRP A 93 12.11 -6.27 -11.59
N VAL A 94 11.55 -5.12 -11.22
CA VAL A 94 10.29 -4.63 -11.81
C VAL A 94 10.56 -3.51 -12.81
N GLY A 95 11.21 -2.45 -12.37
CA GLY A 95 11.43 -1.23 -13.14
C GLY A 95 12.31 -1.44 -14.36
N ALA A 96 13.50 -2.03 -14.17
CA ALA A 96 14.42 -2.28 -15.27
C ALA A 96 13.84 -3.25 -16.31
N GLN A 97 13.11 -4.28 -15.88
CA GLN A 97 12.45 -5.22 -16.80
C GLN A 97 11.33 -4.54 -17.58
N PHE A 98 10.50 -3.72 -16.92
CA PHE A 98 9.45 -2.96 -17.58
C PHE A 98 10.00 -1.99 -18.63
N MET A 99 11.06 -1.25 -18.31
CA MET A 99 11.70 -0.32 -19.25
C MET A 99 12.26 -1.03 -20.49
N ARG A 100 12.83 -2.23 -20.35
CA ARG A 100 13.25 -3.05 -21.50
C ARG A 100 12.07 -3.46 -22.37
N ILE A 101 10.95 -3.88 -21.76
CA ILE A 101 9.72 -4.22 -22.50
C ILE A 101 9.19 -3.00 -23.27
N LEU A 102 9.18 -1.81 -22.66
CA LEU A 102 8.75 -0.59 -23.34
C LEU A 102 9.66 -0.27 -24.54
N GLN A 103 10.97 -0.42 -24.39
CA GLN A 103 11.94 -0.21 -25.47
C GLN A 103 11.72 -1.20 -26.62
N ASP A 104 11.52 -2.49 -26.34
CA ASP A 104 11.23 -3.51 -27.36
C ASP A 104 9.93 -3.23 -28.11
N LEU A 105 8.97 -2.55 -27.45
CA LEU A 105 7.71 -2.12 -28.05
C LEU A 105 7.80 -0.74 -28.71
N GLY A 106 8.94 -0.05 -28.66
CA GLY A 106 9.08 1.32 -29.15
C GLY A 106 8.14 2.31 -28.43
N ILE A 107 7.91 2.10 -27.14
CA ILE A 107 7.16 2.98 -26.24
C ILE A 107 8.17 3.81 -25.44
N GLY A 108 7.93 5.11 -25.33
CA GLY A 108 8.77 6.00 -24.53
C GLY A 108 8.69 5.72 -23.02
N ARG A 109 9.64 6.27 -22.25
CA ARG A 109 9.59 6.26 -20.79
C ARG A 109 8.24 6.86 -20.33
N PRO A 110 7.53 6.23 -19.37
CA PRO A 110 6.27 6.77 -18.87
C PRO A 110 6.50 8.18 -18.32
N TRP A 111 5.58 9.10 -18.58
CA TRP A 111 5.72 10.50 -18.16
C TRP A 111 5.86 10.66 -16.64
N TYR A 112 5.33 9.69 -15.88
CA TYR A 112 5.35 9.68 -14.42
C TYR A 112 6.55 8.91 -13.83
N TRP A 113 7.52 8.45 -14.64
CA TRP A 113 8.53 7.53 -14.13
C TRP A 113 9.39 8.11 -13.00
N ASP A 114 9.79 9.39 -13.10
CA ASP A 114 10.50 10.07 -12.01
C ASP A 114 9.65 10.12 -10.72
N TRP A 115 8.33 10.24 -10.86
CA TRP A 115 7.40 10.18 -9.74
C TRP A 115 7.33 8.78 -9.12
N TRP A 116 7.29 7.74 -9.95
CA TRP A 116 7.34 6.36 -9.51
C TRP A 116 8.63 6.07 -8.72
N GLU A 117 9.79 6.50 -9.23
CA GLU A 117 11.08 6.31 -8.54
C GLU A 117 11.13 7.04 -7.19
N LEU A 118 10.59 8.26 -7.14
CA LEU A 118 10.48 9.04 -5.90
C LEU A 118 9.62 8.34 -4.84
N GLU A 119 8.50 7.74 -5.25
CA GLU A 119 7.59 7.07 -4.31
C GLU A 119 8.17 5.78 -3.73
N LEU A 120 9.17 5.16 -4.36
CA LEU A 120 9.86 3.99 -3.80
C LEU A 120 10.60 4.31 -2.49
N ASP A 121 10.93 5.57 -2.24
CA ASP A 121 11.56 6.02 -0.98
C ASP A 121 10.55 6.35 0.12
N HIS A 122 9.25 6.37 -0.18
CA HIS A 122 8.26 7.00 0.71
C HIS A 122 6.96 6.24 0.87
N TRP A 123 6.33 5.85 -0.24
CA TRP A 123 4.92 5.53 -0.26
C TRP A 123 4.58 4.31 0.61
N HIS A 124 5.38 3.23 0.56
CA HIS A 124 5.13 2.03 1.37
C HIS A 124 5.46 2.24 2.85
N HIS A 125 6.33 3.19 3.19
CA HIS A 125 6.64 3.57 4.57
C HIS A 125 5.49 4.35 5.22
N ASP A 126 4.89 5.30 4.49
CA ASP A 126 3.63 5.93 4.91
C ASP A 126 2.50 4.89 4.98
N PHE A 127 2.50 3.93 4.05
CA PHE A 127 1.47 2.91 4.01
C PHE A 127 1.50 1.97 5.21
N ILE A 128 2.67 1.50 5.67
CA ILE A 128 2.74 0.66 6.89
C ILE A 128 2.32 1.44 8.13
N ILE A 129 2.59 2.74 8.20
CA ILE A 129 2.06 3.59 9.28
C ILE A 129 0.53 3.54 9.25
N GLY A 130 -0.08 3.68 8.07
CA GLY A 130 -1.51 3.52 7.88
C GLY A 130 -2.02 2.12 8.26
N LEU A 131 -1.41 1.07 7.72
CA LEU A 131 -1.79 -0.32 8.01
C LEU A 131 -1.70 -0.63 9.51
N TYR A 132 -0.65 -0.17 10.19
CA TYR A 132 -0.51 -0.34 11.63
C TYR A 132 -1.57 0.46 12.39
N THR A 133 -1.80 1.72 12.01
CA THR A 133 -2.79 2.59 12.66
C THR A 133 -4.20 2.03 12.56
N TRP A 134 -4.63 1.64 11.37
CA TRP A 134 -5.96 1.08 11.10
C TRP A 134 -5.98 -0.46 11.11
N ARG A 135 -5.02 -1.14 11.76
CA ARG A 135 -4.84 -2.61 11.69
C ARG A 135 -6.09 -3.44 12.00
N ARG A 136 -7.00 -2.92 12.83
CA ARG A 136 -8.29 -3.56 13.14
C ARG A 136 -9.26 -3.64 11.95
N THR A 137 -9.04 -2.91 10.87
CA THR A 137 -9.85 -2.96 9.64
C THR A 137 -9.31 -3.95 8.60
N LEU A 138 -8.40 -4.84 9.01
CA LEU A 138 -7.68 -5.77 8.15
C LEU A 138 -7.70 -7.15 8.80
N ASN A 139 -7.40 -8.20 8.05
CA ASN A 139 -7.22 -9.57 8.55
C ASN A 139 -5.75 -10.01 8.64
N ILE A 140 -4.83 -9.05 8.65
CA ILE A 140 -3.38 -9.27 8.70
C ILE A 140 -2.84 -8.49 9.90
N GLY A 141 -1.96 -9.13 10.69
CA GLY A 141 -1.28 -8.47 11.79
C GLY A 141 -0.06 -7.66 11.33
N PHE A 142 0.11 -6.46 11.88
CA PHE A 142 1.24 -5.57 11.61
C PHE A 142 1.89 -5.13 12.91
N ARG A 143 3.22 -4.99 12.92
CA ARG A 143 4.00 -4.47 14.05
C ARG A 143 4.82 -3.26 13.63
N GLY A 144 5.25 -2.46 14.61
CA GLY A 144 6.25 -1.44 14.37
C GLY A 144 7.67 -2.01 14.21
N PRO A 145 8.61 -1.23 13.68
CA PRO A 145 10.01 -1.63 13.57
C PRO A 145 10.71 -1.56 14.94
N THR A 146 11.64 -2.47 15.18
CA THR A 146 12.58 -2.44 16.32
C THR A 146 13.69 -1.39 16.10
N PRO A 147 14.47 -1.04 17.14
CA PRO A 147 15.59 -0.10 16.98
C PRO A 147 16.64 -0.52 15.93
N ASP A 148 16.92 -1.82 15.82
CA ASP A 148 17.89 -2.33 14.84
C ASP A 148 17.31 -2.33 13.42
N GLU A 149 16.01 -2.60 13.27
CA GLU A 149 15.32 -2.47 11.97
C GLU A 149 15.23 -1.02 11.52
N ARG A 150 15.06 -0.06 12.43
CA ARG A 150 15.10 1.38 12.12
C ARG A 150 16.46 1.82 11.58
N LYS A 151 17.56 1.33 12.16
CA LYS A 151 18.91 1.56 11.62
C LYS A 151 19.03 1.04 10.19
N TRP A 152 18.54 -0.18 9.93
CA TRP A 152 18.54 -0.76 8.58
C TRP A 152 17.65 0.03 7.61
N LEU A 153 16.46 0.44 8.04
CA LEU A 153 15.55 1.28 7.24
C LEU A 153 16.23 2.60 6.86
N ASN A 154 16.88 3.27 7.81
CA ASN A 154 17.58 4.52 7.54
C ASN A 154 18.87 4.34 6.70
N GLN A 155 19.48 3.17 6.73
CA GLN A 155 20.59 2.80 5.84
C GLN A 155 20.10 2.59 4.40
N LYS A 156 18.99 1.87 4.21
CA LYS A 156 18.42 1.57 2.88
C LYS A 156 17.66 2.74 2.27
N TYR A 157 17.09 3.59 3.13
CA TYR A 157 16.30 4.76 2.77
C TYR A 157 16.86 5.96 3.53
N PRO A 158 17.84 6.68 2.94
CA PRO A 158 18.38 7.88 3.55
C PRO A 158 17.24 8.85 3.91
N HIS A 159 17.26 9.36 5.14
CA HIS A 159 16.21 10.22 5.73
C HIS A 159 14.92 9.52 6.18
N TRP A 160 14.87 8.18 6.20
CA TRP A 160 13.73 7.45 6.77
C TRP A 160 13.40 7.93 8.19
N GLU A 161 14.41 8.09 9.04
CA GLU A 161 14.23 8.59 10.41
C GLU A 161 13.62 10.00 10.46
N LYS A 162 14.07 10.87 9.55
CA LYS A 162 13.57 12.25 9.45
C LYS A 162 12.09 12.29 9.08
N PHE A 163 11.64 11.39 8.22
CA PHE A 163 10.27 11.43 7.69
C PHE A 163 9.28 10.59 8.49
N PHE A 164 9.67 9.39 8.90
CA PHE A 164 8.77 8.40 9.49
C PHE A 164 9.07 8.14 10.97
N GLY A 165 10.32 8.37 11.40
CA GLY A 165 10.79 8.05 12.76
C GLY A 165 9.96 8.71 13.85
N ARG A 166 9.56 9.99 13.67
CA ARG A 166 8.73 10.72 14.65
C ARG A 166 7.36 10.07 14.88
N VAL A 167 6.74 9.52 13.84
CA VAL A 167 5.42 8.86 13.96
C VAL A 167 5.54 7.57 14.76
N TRP A 168 6.58 6.77 14.47
CA TRP A 168 6.87 5.57 15.23
C TRP A 168 7.26 5.86 16.68
N ASP A 169 8.07 6.90 16.92
CA ASP A 169 8.42 7.36 18.27
C ASP A 169 7.14 7.67 19.09
N LEU A 170 6.16 8.34 18.49
CA LEU A 170 4.87 8.63 19.13
C LEU A 170 4.08 7.35 19.46
N TYR A 171 4.04 6.36 18.56
CA TYR A 171 3.36 5.09 18.83
C TYR A 171 4.02 4.32 19.97
N ILE A 172 5.35 4.25 19.97
CA ILE A 172 6.13 3.62 21.03
C ILE A 172 5.85 4.31 22.37
N TYR A 173 5.89 5.65 22.40
CA TYR A 173 5.60 6.42 23.60
C TYR A 173 4.21 6.10 24.17
N LYS A 174 3.18 6.09 23.31
CA LYS A 174 1.81 5.74 23.73
C LYS A 174 1.74 4.33 24.32
N ILE A 175 2.28 3.34 23.60
CA ILE A 175 2.30 1.94 24.03
C ILE A 175 2.99 1.81 25.40
N LEU A 176 4.14 2.44 25.59
CA LEU A 176 4.89 2.37 26.85
C LEU A 176 4.17 3.02 28.04
N ASN A 177 3.20 3.90 27.79
CA ASN A 177 2.33 4.51 28.80
C ASN A 177 0.97 3.82 28.94
N GLY A 178 0.76 2.67 28.29
CA GLY A 178 -0.52 1.94 28.32
C GLY A 178 -1.62 2.59 27.48
N GLU A 179 -1.27 3.52 26.58
CA GLU A 179 -2.20 4.15 25.66
C GLU A 179 -2.25 3.43 24.30
N SER A 180 -3.42 3.46 23.68
CA SER A 180 -3.61 2.93 22.33
C SER A 180 -3.22 3.96 21.25
N PRO A 181 -2.38 3.60 20.26
CA PRO A 181 -2.13 4.45 19.09
C PRO A 181 -3.25 4.39 18.05
N LEU A 182 -4.32 3.63 18.29
CA LEU A 182 -5.40 3.42 17.33
C LEU A 182 -6.22 4.71 17.07
N PRO A 183 -6.67 4.94 15.83
CA PRO A 183 -7.46 6.09 15.47
C PRO A 183 -8.91 5.92 15.93
N VAL A 184 -9.65 7.04 15.96
CA VAL A 184 -11.12 7.06 16.13
C VAL A 184 -11.80 7.71 14.93
N THR A 185 -11.14 7.66 13.76
CA THR A 185 -11.60 8.26 12.51
C THR A 185 -11.39 7.34 11.32
N ALA A 186 -12.17 7.54 10.27
CA ALA A 186 -12.04 6.85 9.00
C ALA A 186 -10.84 7.40 8.22
N VAL A 187 -10.30 6.55 7.34
CA VAL A 187 -9.28 6.94 6.38
C VAL A 187 -9.92 7.50 5.10
N HIS A 188 -9.28 8.49 4.50
CA HIS A 188 -9.69 9.01 3.20
C HIS A 188 -9.01 8.18 2.09
N LEU A 189 -9.80 7.67 1.15
CA LEU A 189 -9.37 6.69 0.14
C LEU A 189 -9.35 7.32 -1.25
N CYS A 190 -8.40 6.92 -2.08
CA CYS A 190 -8.32 7.34 -3.49
C CYS A 190 -9.44 6.70 -4.34
N ASN A 191 -10.07 7.48 -5.21
CA ASN A 191 -11.13 7.02 -6.10
C ASN A 191 -10.67 6.07 -7.23
N ILE A 192 -9.36 5.93 -7.46
CA ILE A 192 -8.79 4.97 -8.43
C ILE A 192 -8.27 3.71 -7.73
N CYS A 193 -7.21 3.83 -6.94
CA CYS A 193 -6.54 2.66 -6.34
C CYS A 193 -7.25 2.13 -5.07
N GLN A 194 -8.25 2.84 -4.53
CA GLN A 194 -9.05 2.42 -3.36
C GLN A 194 -8.27 2.26 -2.05
N VAL A 195 -7.01 2.70 -2.02
CA VAL A 195 -6.17 2.67 -0.82
C VAL A 195 -6.12 4.06 -0.17
N PRO A 196 -5.72 4.14 1.12
CA PRO A 196 -5.49 5.40 1.82
C PRO A 196 -4.66 6.39 1.00
N ILE A 197 -5.09 7.66 0.97
CA ILE A 197 -4.27 8.73 0.39
C ILE A 197 -3.10 9.00 1.32
N GLN A 198 -1.89 8.73 0.83
CA GLN A 198 -0.63 8.92 1.55
C GLN A 198 0.06 10.21 1.11
N ALA A 199 1.02 10.68 1.90
CA ALA A 199 1.87 11.78 1.45
C ALA A 199 2.73 11.26 0.28
N PRO A 200 2.73 11.94 -0.88
CA PRO A 200 3.50 11.46 -2.03
C PRO A 200 5.01 11.64 -1.85
N THR A 201 5.43 12.52 -0.92
CA THR A 201 6.82 12.89 -0.68
C THR A 201 7.04 13.31 0.77
N ASN A 202 8.28 13.13 1.26
CA ASN A 202 8.88 13.82 2.40
C ASN A 202 7.99 14.13 3.63
N SER A 203 6.99 13.29 3.95
CA SER A 203 6.05 13.29 5.11
C SER A 203 5.51 14.62 5.67
N LYS A 204 5.82 15.77 5.04
CA LYS A 204 5.54 17.10 5.58
C LYS A 204 4.19 17.62 5.13
N TYR A 205 3.71 17.21 3.95
CA TYR A 205 2.44 17.63 3.40
C TYR A 205 1.75 16.47 2.67
N LEU A 206 0.54 16.14 3.14
CA LEU A 206 -0.40 15.35 2.36
C LEU A 206 -0.86 16.18 1.16
N ARG A 207 -0.81 15.60 -0.05
CA ARG A 207 -1.39 16.21 -1.24
C ARG A 207 -2.54 15.36 -1.73
N ILE A 208 -3.72 15.97 -1.82
CA ILE A 208 -4.91 15.34 -2.37
C ILE A 208 -5.15 15.98 -3.74
N TYR A 209 -5.10 15.17 -4.78
CA TYR A 209 -5.43 15.60 -6.13
C TYR A 209 -6.93 15.48 -6.32
N VAL A 210 -7.54 16.44 -7.00
CA VAL A 210 -9.00 16.48 -7.18
C VAL A 210 -9.37 16.63 -8.65
N SER A 211 -10.51 16.06 -9.03
CA SER A 211 -11.18 16.31 -10.30
C SER A 211 -12.68 16.41 -10.05
N GLU A 212 -13.35 17.33 -10.76
CA GLU A 212 -14.80 17.37 -10.81
C GLU A 212 -15.29 16.62 -12.05
N TYR A 213 -16.31 15.78 -11.90
CA TYR A 213 -16.97 15.12 -13.02
C TYR A 213 -18.46 14.92 -12.72
N LYS A 214 -19.32 15.40 -13.62
CA LYS A 214 -20.79 15.37 -13.48
C LYS A 214 -21.27 15.91 -12.11
N GLY A 215 -20.70 17.02 -11.66
CA GLY A 215 -21.04 17.71 -10.41
C GLY A 215 -20.57 16.99 -9.13
N LYS A 216 -19.71 15.97 -9.24
CA LYS A 216 -19.09 15.27 -8.11
C LYS A 216 -17.60 15.50 -8.05
N ILE A 217 -17.06 15.68 -6.84
CA ILE A 217 -15.63 15.76 -6.58
C ILE A 217 -15.08 14.36 -6.35
N TYR A 218 -14.02 14.03 -7.06
CA TYR A 218 -13.23 12.81 -6.90
C TYR A 218 -11.84 13.16 -6.38
N THR A 219 -11.32 12.35 -5.47
CA THR A 219 -10.02 12.56 -4.81
C THR A 219 -9.04 11.44 -5.16
N PHE A 220 -7.78 11.81 -5.33
CA PHE A 220 -6.71 10.91 -5.77
C PHE A 220 -5.44 11.11 -4.95
N ASP A 221 -4.73 10.01 -4.74
CA ASP A 221 -3.47 9.92 -3.99
C ASP A 221 -2.24 10.36 -4.80
N SER A 222 -2.39 10.55 -6.11
CA SER A 222 -1.29 10.86 -7.02
C SER A 222 -1.79 11.57 -8.27
N PRO A 223 -0.93 12.33 -8.96
CA PRO A 223 -1.28 12.91 -10.25
C PRO A 223 -1.57 11.84 -11.31
N ILE A 224 -1.02 10.63 -11.14
CA ILE A 224 -1.22 9.50 -12.04
C ILE A 224 -2.61 8.89 -11.85
N CYS A 225 -3.07 8.69 -10.61
CA CYS A 225 -4.45 8.28 -10.36
C CYS A 225 -5.45 9.33 -10.89
N LYS A 226 -5.16 10.63 -10.72
CA LYS A 226 -5.97 11.68 -11.36
C LYS A 226 -5.98 11.55 -12.89
N TRP A 227 -4.82 11.38 -13.51
CA TRP A 227 -4.69 11.17 -14.96
C TRP A 227 -5.51 9.97 -15.44
N ILE A 228 -5.41 8.81 -14.77
CA ILE A 228 -6.19 7.60 -15.10
C ILE A 228 -7.70 7.89 -15.06
N PHE A 229 -8.17 8.61 -14.04
CA PHE A 229 -9.58 9.00 -13.96
C PHE A 229 -10.00 9.88 -15.13
N GLU A 230 -9.20 10.88 -15.49
CA GLU A 230 -9.52 11.83 -16.55
C GLU A 230 -9.53 11.21 -17.95
N GLN A 231 -8.79 10.12 -18.17
CA GLN A 231 -8.79 9.39 -19.44
C GLN A 231 -10.05 8.52 -19.65
N GLU A 232 -10.65 7.99 -18.58
CA GLU A 232 -11.84 7.13 -18.68
C GLU A 232 -12.85 7.36 -17.53
N PRO A 233 -13.34 8.60 -17.33
CA PRO A 233 -14.10 8.96 -16.13
C PRO A 233 -15.38 8.14 -16.00
N GLU A 234 -16.04 7.75 -17.10
CA GLU A 234 -17.25 6.92 -17.06
C GLU A 234 -17.04 5.55 -16.43
N ARG A 235 -15.84 4.96 -16.59
CA ARG A 235 -15.49 3.67 -15.98
C ARG A 235 -15.41 3.76 -14.46
N TYR A 236 -14.98 4.91 -13.94
CA TYR A 236 -14.67 5.10 -12.53
C TYR A 236 -15.75 5.90 -11.78
N ALA A 237 -16.58 6.68 -12.48
CA ALA A 237 -17.56 7.59 -11.89
C ALA A 237 -18.57 6.90 -10.97
N ASN A 238 -18.87 5.62 -11.23
CA ASN A 238 -19.78 4.81 -10.42
C ASN A 238 -19.09 4.00 -9.31
N ARG A 239 -17.77 4.12 -9.12
CA ARG A 239 -17.09 3.48 -7.99
C ARG A 239 -17.22 4.34 -6.75
N ARG A 240 -17.53 3.72 -5.62
CA ARG A 240 -17.55 4.35 -4.30
C ARG A 240 -16.46 3.74 -3.44
N THR A 241 -15.67 4.58 -2.79
CA THR A 241 -14.80 4.15 -1.70
C THR A 241 -15.64 3.68 -0.52
N TYR A 242 -15.04 2.98 0.45
CA TYR A 242 -15.76 2.59 1.67
C TYR A 242 -16.34 3.82 2.39
N THR A 243 -15.53 4.86 2.57
CA THR A 243 -15.94 6.11 3.21
C THR A 243 -17.09 6.79 2.46
N GLN A 244 -17.07 6.79 1.12
CA GLN A 244 -18.19 7.29 0.32
C GLN A 244 -19.47 6.47 0.51
N ARG A 245 -19.38 5.13 0.59
CA ARG A 245 -20.55 4.28 0.86
C ARG A 245 -21.19 4.59 2.21
N VAL A 246 -20.40 4.89 3.23
CA VAL A 246 -20.89 5.35 4.55
C VAL A 246 -21.56 6.71 4.42
N LEU A 247 -20.88 7.69 3.81
CA LEU A 247 -21.40 9.07 3.68
C LEU A 247 -22.65 9.16 2.80
N GLU A 248 -22.78 8.32 1.77
CA GLU A 248 -23.95 8.21 0.90
C GLU A 248 -25.09 7.39 1.54
N GLY A 249 -24.92 6.89 2.77
CA GLY A 249 -25.93 6.09 3.47
C GLY A 249 -26.15 4.70 2.89
N MET A 250 -25.23 4.19 2.06
CA MET A 250 -25.27 2.82 1.55
C MET A 250 -24.90 1.79 2.62
N ILE A 251 -24.17 2.22 3.64
CA ILE A 251 -23.85 1.45 4.84
C ILE A 251 -24.49 2.18 6.02
N GLN A 252 -25.28 1.45 6.80
CA GLN A 252 -25.99 1.99 7.95
C GLN A 252 -25.46 1.35 9.22
N PHE A 253 -25.26 2.18 10.24
CA PHE A 253 -24.84 1.77 11.57
C PHE A 253 -25.96 2.02 12.58
N THR A 254 -25.79 1.52 13.81
CA THR A 254 -26.77 1.74 14.87
C THR A 254 -26.88 3.22 15.26
N PRO A 255 -28.01 3.67 15.84
CA PRO A 255 -28.14 5.01 16.39
C PRO A 255 -27.05 5.38 17.42
N GLU A 256 -26.49 4.39 18.12
CA GLU A 256 -25.42 4.56 19.10
C GLU A 256 -24.08 4.86 18.40
N ALA A 257 -23.80 4.21 17.28
CA ALA A 257 -22.60 4.47 16.49
C ALA A 257 -22.50 5.92 16.03
N TYR A 258 -23.61 6.55 15.64
CA TYR A 258 -23.59 7.96 15.23
C TYR A 258 -23.37 8.95 16.38
N LYS A 259 -23.38 8.49 17.64
CA LYS A 259 -23.18 9.32 18.85
C LYS A 259 -21.80 9.14 19.47
N ASP A 260 -21.07 8.08 19.12
CA ASP A 260 -19.76 7.77 19.68
C ASP A 260 -18.78 7.29 18.59
N PRO A 261 -17.69 8.03 18.31
CA PRO A 261 -16.72 7.64 17.28
C PRO A 261 -16.03 6.31 17.56
N LYS A 262 -15.91 5.87 18.83
CA LYS A 262 -15.37 4.55 19.16
C LYS A 262 -16.35 3.46 18.73
N ARG A 263 -17.62 3.63 19.07
CA ARG A 263 -18.69 2.73 18.62
C ARG A 263 -18.81 2.70 17.10
N LEU A 264 -18.73 3.86 16.44
CA LEU A 264 -18.73 3.95 14.98
C LEU A 264 -17.63 3.10 14.35
N LEU A 265 -16.40 3.24 14.82
CA LEU A 265 -15.28 2.48 14.29
C LEU A 265 -15.46 0.97 14.53
N GLN A 266 -16.03 0.57 15.67
CA GLN A 266 -16.33 -0.83 15.96
C GLN A 266 -17.33 -1.42 14.96
N GLU A 267 -18.40 -0.69 14.66
CA GLU A 267 -19.39 -1.16 13.67
C GLU A 267 -18.88 -1.12 12.24
N VAL A 268 -17.98 -0.19 11.91
CA VAL A 268 -17.23 -0.22 10.64
C VAL A 268 -16.44 -1.53 10.53
N ILE A 269 -15.70 -1.91 11.57
CA ILE A 269 -14.92 -3.16 11.60
C ILE A 269 -15.84 -4.38 11.42
N TRP A 270 -16.98 -4.40 12.12
CA TRP A 270 -17.96 -5.49 11.97
C TRP A 270 -18.59 -5.54 10.58
N ASN A 271 -18.90 -4.39 9.98
CA ASN A 271 -19.41 -4.31 8.62
C ASN A 271 -18.39 -4.79 7.58
N MET A 272 -17.10 -4.62 7.85
CA MET A 272 -16.01 -5.21 7.05
C MET A 272 -15.86 -6.72 7.24
N GLY A 273 -16.66 -7.33 8.11
CA GLY A 273 -16.67 -8.77 8.37
C GLY A 273 -15.62 -9.22 9.37
N TYR A 274 -15.09 -8.31 10.19
CA TYR A 274 -14.09 -8.63 11.20
C TYR A 274 -14.66 -8.47 12.60
N THR A 275 -14.32 -9.38 13.49
CA THR A 275 -14.60 -9.28 14.92
C THR A 275 -13.30 -9.23 15.73
N GLU A 276 -13.42 -8.86 17.01
CA GLU A 276 -12.28 -8.87 17.94
C GLU A 276 -11.85 -10.30 18.35
N TYR A 277 -12.56 -11.33 17.90
CA TYR A 277 -12.26 -12.75 18.17
C TYR A 277 -11.17 -13.33 17.25
N GLY A 278 -10.16 -12.52 16.93
CA GLY A 278 -8.96 -12.96 16.18
C GLY A 278 -9.00 -12.75 14.66
N GLU A 279 -10.09 -12.21 14.12
CA GLU A 279 -10.20 -11.91 12.68
C GLU A 279 -9.60 -10.53 12.33
N ALA A 280 -9.77 -9.56 13.21
CA ALA A 280 -9.19 -8.23 13.05
C ALA A 280 -7.68 -8.25 13.32
N GLY A 281 -6.93 -7.53 12.50
CA GLY A 281 -5.48 -7.38 12.60
C GLY A 281 -5.07 -6.74 13.93
N LEU A 282 -4.11 -7.37 14.59
CA LEU A 282 -3.48 -6.91 15.81
C LEU A 282 -1.97 -6.77 15.62
N ASP A 283 -1.28 -6.26 16.63
CA ASP A 283 0.16 -6.38 16.68
C ASP A 283 0.51 -7.84 17.02
N PRO A 284 1.15 -8.61 16.12
CA PRO A 284 1.43 -10.03 16.37
C PRO A 284 2.46 -10.26 17.48
N THR A 285 3.14 -9.20 17.93
CA THR A 285 4.11 -9.25 19.03
C THR A 285 3.53 -8.72 20.34
N ASP A 286 2.23 -8.44 20.39
CA ASP A 286 1.58 -7.77 21.52
C ASP A 286 2.31 -6.47 21.93
N ASN A 287 2.75 -5.71 20.92
CA ASN A 287 3.53 -4.49 21.06
C ASN A 287 4.90 -4.66 21.72
N ALA A 288 5.43 -5.88 21.85
CA ALA A 288 6.74 -6.13 22.45
C ALA A 288 7.89 -5.39 21.76
N TYR A 289 7.75 -5.04 20.47
CA TYR A 289 8.73 -4.21 19.76
C TYR A 289 8.99 -2.85 20.44
N ALA A 290 7.99 -2.26 21.10
CA ALA A 290 8.10 -0.97 21.78
C ALA A 290 8.96 -1.07 23.05
N LEU A 291 8.91 -2.22 23.74
CA LEU A 291 9.71 -2.45 24.96
C LEU A 291 11.21 -2.41 24.67
N LEU A 292 11.63 -2.87 23.48
CA LEU A 292 13.04 -2.87 23.06
C LEU A 292 13.65 -1.47 23.00
N TYR A 293 12.87 -0.41 22.88
CA TYR A 293 13.38 0.96 22.86
C TYR A 293 13.90 1.42 24.22
N LYS A 294 13.36 0.89 25.33
CA LYS A 294 13.89 1.17 26.67
C LYS A 294 15.32 0.64 26.85
N GLU A 295 15.64 -0.45 26.17
CA GLU A 295 16.92 -1.16 26.31
C GLU A 295 17.94 -0.78 25.23
N LYS A 296 17.48 -0.61 23.98
CA LYS A 296 18.36 -0.50 22.80
C LYS A 296 18.46 0.90 22.21
N ASP A 297 17.67 1.87 22.67
CA ASP A 297 17.67 3.25 22.18
C ASP A 297 17.71 4.26 23.34
N PRO A 298 18.91 4.53 23.90
CA PRO A 298 19.06 5.38 25.08
C PRO A 298 18.63 6.84 24.84
N ASP A 299 18.54 7.28 23.58
CA ASP A 299 18.14 8.64 23.22
C ASP A 299 16.62 8.78 23.03
N PHE A 300 15.87 7.68 23.04
CA PHE A 300 14.42 7.67 22.80
C PHE A 300 13.67 8.69 23.69
N ASN A 301 13.92 8.69 25.00
CA ASN A 301 13.23 9.59 25.93
C ASN A 301 13.57 11.07 25.68
N ASN A 302 14.81 11.37 25.27
CA ASN A 302 15.20 12.74 24.92
C ASN A 302 14.48 13.22 23.66
N ARG A 303 14.36 12.36 22.64
CA ARG A 303 13.59 12.69 21.42
C ARG A 303 12.13 12.97 21.74
N ILE A 304 11.49 12.12 22.55
CA ILE A 304 10.10 12.33 22.98
C ILE A 304 9.95 13.66 23.72
N LYS A 305 10.82 13.94 24.70
CA LYS A 305 10.79 15.21 25.44
C LYS A 305 10.83 16.41 24.49
N LYS A 306 11.75 16.40 23.54
CA LYS A 306 11.87 17.46 22.51
C LYS A 306 10.63 17.60 21.61
N TYR A 307 9.86 16.54 21.40
CA TYR A 307 8.63 16.61 20.60
C TYR A 307 7.43 17.17 21.36
N LEU A 308 7.46 17.10 22.70
CA LEU A 308 6.38 17.53 23.60
C LEU A 308 6.56 18.98 24.09
N GLU A 309 7.79 19.50 24.06
CA GLU A 309 8.12 20.93 24.21
C GLU A 309 7.71 21.73 22.97
#